data_AF-A0A2V2ZX48-F1
#
_entry.id   AF-A0A2V2ZX48-F1
#
_cell.length_a   1.000
_cell.length_b   1.000
_cell.length_c   1.000
_cell.angle_alpha   90.00
_cell.angle_beta   90.00
_cell.angle_gamma   90.00
#
_symmetry.space_group_name_H-M   'P 1'
#
loop_
_entity.id
_entity.type
_entity.pdbx_description
1 polymer ?
#
loop_
_entity_poly.entity_id
_entity_poly.type
_entity_poly.pdbx_seq_one_letter_code
_entity_poly.pdbx_strand_id
1 'polypeptide(L)'
;MKHDSKTSLRDRRIETAPIFKYSDEAYFKELHTLSLLRKGFTGEKQFDMLLQSMPDESIILNDLLLEYSNTIFQIDSLLITGDCIYVFEIKNYEGDFYINHDKWCTTSKSEIKNPLLQLQRSESLLRRLLLDLGFNAPIKSYLIFINPEF
;
A
#
# COMPACT_ATOMS: atom_id res chain seq x y z
N MET A 1 -45.35 53.88 -29.28
CA MET A 1 -46.46 52.96 -28.93
C MET A 1 -46.25 51.67 -29.72
N LYS A 2 -46.04 50.52 -29.02
CA LYS A 2 -45.96 49.11 -29.50
C LYS A 2 -44.66 48.69 -30.23
N HIS A 3 -43.86 47.80 -29.59
CA HIS A 3 -43.62 46.35 -29.93
C HIS A 3 -42.69 46.18 -31.15
N ASP A 4 -41.58 45.41 -31.17
CA ASP A 4 -41.17 44.16 -30.52
C ASP A 4 -39.62 44.04 -30.45
N SER A 5 -38.97 43.59 -29.38
CA SER A 5 -38.79 42.20 -28.87
C SER A 5 -37.87 41.33 -29.72
N LYS A 6 -36.57 41.26 -29.37
CA LYS A 6 -35.69 40.08 -29.53
C LYS A 6 -34.39 40.27 -28.74
N THR A 7 -34.44 39.98 -27.44
CA THR A 7 -33.24 39.85 -26.61
C THR A 7 -32.76 38.40 -26.70
N SER A 8 -31.66 38.19 -27.41
CA SER A 8 -30.97 36.90 -27.53
C SER A 8 -30.27 36.56 -26.21
N LEU A 9 -30.61 35.40 -25.65
CA LEU A 9 -29.81 34.68 -24.66
C LEU A 9 -28.49 34.24 -25.29
N ARG A 10 -27.37 34.40 -24.56
CA ARG A 10 -25.99 33.88 -24.72
C ARG A 10 -25.03 35.00 -24.28
N ASP A 11 -24.14 34.88 -23.31
CA ASP A 11 -23.38 33.74 -22.83
C ASP A 11 -23.05 33.93 -21.35
N ARG A 12 -23.41 32.96 -20.50
CA ARG A 12 -22.67 32.75 -19.26
C ARG A 12 -21.42 31.97 -19.65
N ARG A 13 -20.29 32.68 -19.82
CA ARG A 13 -18.98 32.04 -19.85
C ARG A 13 -18.79 31.35 -18.50
N ILE A 14 -18.87 30.03 -18.50
CA ILE A 14 -18.37 29.20 -17.41
C ILE A 14 -16.85 29.34 -17.47
N GLU A 15 -16.28 30.07 -16.51
CA GLU A 15 -14.83 30.06 -16.30
C GLU A 15 -14.43 28.65 -15.86
N THR A 16 -13.98 27.84 -16.82
CA THR A 16 -13.33 26.58 -16.53
C THR A 16 -11.96 26.89 -15.92
N ALA A 17 -11.75 26.47 -14.68
CA ALA A 17 -10.46 26.51 -13.99
C ALA A 17 -9.34 25.91 -14.87
N PRO A 18 -8.08 26.36 -14.72
CA PRO A 18 -7.02 25.98 -15.65
C PRO A 18 -6.70 24.50 -15.49
N ILE A 19 -7.13 23.70 -16.48
CA ILE A 19 -6.68 22.32 -16.65
C ILE A 19 -5.21 22.41 -17.04
N PHE A 20 -4.31 22.23 -16.06
CA PHE A 20 -2.89 22.03 -16.33
C PHE A 20 -2.77 20.85 -17.31
N LYS A 21 -2.24 21.15 -18.51
CA LYS A 21 -1.97 20.16 -19.56
C LYS A 21 -0.85 19.23 -19.10
N TYR A 22 -1.21 18.14 -18.43
CA TYR A 22 -0.36 16.95 -18.46
C TYR A 22 -0.25 16.50 -19.92
N SER A 23 0.93 16.02 -20.35
CA SER A 23 0.97 15.20 -21.55
C SER A 23 0.10 13.96 -21.32
N ASP A 24 -0.60 13.49 -22.35
CA ASP A 24 -1.48 12.31 -22.23
C ASP A 24 -0.74 11.13 -21.55
N GLU A 25 0.55 10.95 -21.88
CA GLU A 25 1.42 9.94 -21.28
C GLU A 25 1.64 10.11 -19.76
N ALA A 26 1.94 11.33 -19.30
CA ALA A 26 2.14 11.59 -17.87
C ALA A 26 0.86 11.34 -17.06
N TYR A 27 -0.28 11.73 -17.62
CA TYR A 27 -1.59 11.49 -17.02
C TYR A 27 -1.90 9.98 -16.91
N PHE A 28 -1.70 9.20 -17.97
CA PHE A 28 -1.91 7.75 -17.92
C PHE A 28 -0.99 7.05 -16.92
N LYS A 29 0.28 7.49 -16.81
CA LYS A 29 1.23 6.96 -15.83
C LYS A 29 0.79 7.24 -14.39
N GLU A 30 0.27 8.42 -14.12
CA GLU A 30 -0.26 8.79 -12.80
C GLU A 30 -1.51 7.97 -12.46
N LEU A 31 -2.46 7.84 -13.38
CA LEU A 31 -3.65 7.00 -13.20
C LEU A 31 -3.30 5.54 -12.91
N HIS A 32 -2.33 4.98 -13.64
CA HIS A 32 -1.83 3.63 -13.39
C HIS A 32 -1.22 3.51 -11.98
N THR A 33 -0.42 4.50 -11.57
CA THR A 33 0.18 4.54 -10.23
C THR A 33 -0.87 4.60 -9.13
N LEU A 34 -1.89 5.46 -9.28
CA LEU A 34 -3.02 5.55 -8.35
C LEU A 34 -3.82 4.23 -8.27
N SER A 35 -3.99 3.55 -9.41
CA SER A 35 -4.64 2.24 -9.45
C SER A 35 -3.86 1.20 -8.63
N LEU A 36 -2.55 1.12 -8.81
CA LEU A 36 -1.69 0.21 -8.04
C LEU A 36 -1.72 0.50 -6.53
N LEU A 37 -1.62 1.78 -6.14
CA LEU A 37 -1.70 2.19 -4.73
C LEU A 37 -3.04 1.81 -4.11
N ARG A 38 -4.15 2.05 -4.84
CA ARG A 38 -5.49 1.68 -4.37
C ARG A 38 -5.64 0.17 -4.21
N LYS A 39 -5.04 -0.63 -5.09
CA LYS A 39 -5.04 -2.09 -4.98
C LYS A 39 -4.29 -2.56 -3.73
N GLY A 40 -3.10 -2.02 -3.47
CA GLY A 40 -2.33 -2.31 -2.25
C GLY A 40 -3.14 -2.01 -0.98
N PHE A 41 -3.66 -0.79 -0.88
CA PHE A 41 -4.47 -0.35 0.26
C PHE A 41 -5.75 -1.17 0.46
N THR A 42 -6.36 -1.63 -0.64
CA THR A 42 -7.54 -2.51 -0.56
C THR A 42 -7.17 -3.88 0.02
N GLY A 43 -6.01 -4.41 -0.34
CA GLY A 43 -5.49 -5.66 0.21
C GLY A 43 -5.17 -5.56 1.70
N GLU A 44 -4.53 -4.47 2.11
CA GLU A 44 -4.27 -4.18 3.53
C GLU A 44 -5.56 -4.10 4.34
N LYS A 45 -6.58 -3.38 3.85
CA LYS A 45 -7.90 -3.34 4.49
C LYS A 45 -8.57 -4.70 4.59
N GLN A 46 -8.41 -5.57 3.59
CA GLN A 46 -8.94 -6.93 3.64
C GLN A 46 -8.28 -7.73 4.75
N PHE A 47 -6.96 -7.61 4.88
CA PHE A 47 -6.23 -8.26 5.94
C PHE A 47 -6.59 -7.71 7.34
N ASP A 48 -6.79 -6.40 7.47
CA ASP A 48 -7.26 -5.78 8.72
C ASP A 48 -8.58 -6.38 9.21
N MET A 49 -9.53 -6.62 8.30
CA MET A 49 -10.80 -7.26 8.63
C MET A 49 -10.63 -8.71 9.11
N LEU A 50 -9.63 -9.44 8.60
CA LEU A 50 -9.32 -10.79 9.07
C LEU A 50 -8.72 -10.77 10.48
N LEU A 51 -7.84 -9.80 10.74
CA LEU A 51 -7.18 -9.61 12.05
C LEU A 51 -8.15 -9.21 13.15
N GLN A 52 -9.30 -8.59 12.84
CA GLN A 52 -10.32 -8.24 13.83
C GLN A 52 -10.91 -9.45 14.58
N SER A 53 -10.71 -10.67 14.07
CA SER A 53 -11.13 -11.90 14.75
C SER A 53 -10.17 -12.38 15.85
N MET A 54 -9.05 -11.68 16.07
CA MET A 54 -8.05 -12.04 17.07
C MET A 54 -8.50 -11.73 18.52
N PRO A 55 -7.89 -12.38 19.53
CA PRO A 55 -8.27 -12.19 20.93
C PRO A 55 -8.13 -10.74 21.42
N ASP A 56 -9.00 -10.34 22.36
CA ASP A 56 -9.09 -8.98 22.92
C ASP A 56 -7.80 -8.49 23.62
N GLU A 57 -6.92 -9.40 24.03
CA GLU A 57 -5.66 -9.09 24.72
C GLU A 57 -4.50 -8.76 23.76
N SER A 58 -4.79 -8.63 22.47
CA SER A 58 -3.78 -8.30 21.45
C SER A 58 -3.85 -6.84 20.99
N ILE A 59 -2.69 -6.29 20.63
CA ILE A 59 -2.58 -4.94 20.07
C ILE A 59 -2.25 -5.06 18.59
N ILE A 60 -3.06 -4.43 17.75
CA ILE A 60 -2.84 -4.36 16.30
C ILE A 60 -2.44 -2.92 15.94
N LEU A 61 -1.34 -2.77 15.21
CA LEU A 61 -0.84 -1.51 14.69
C LEU A 61 -0.61 -1.66 13.18
N ASN A 62 -1.22 -0.76 12.38
CA ASN A 62 -1.16 -0.82 10.92
C ASN A 62 -0.42 0.39 10.35
N ASP A 63 0.15 0.24 9.15
CA ASP A 63 0.83 1.28 8.37
C ASP A 63 1.90 2.03 9.20
N LEU A 64 2.77 1.26 9.88
CA LEU A 64 3.83 1.83 10.70
C LEU A 64 5.01 2.26 9.83
N LEU A 65 5.28 3.56 9.79
CA LEU A 65 6.53 4.11 9.26
C LEU A 65 7.51 4.38 10.40
N LEU A 66 8.57 3.58 10.47
CA LEU A 66 9.56 3.63 11.54
C LEU A 66 10.94 4.01 11.01
N GLU A 67 11.79 4.51 11.91
CA GLU A 67 13.19 4.80 11.60
C GLU A 67 14.09 4.15 12.65
N TYR A 68 15.13 3.47 12.19
CA TYR A 68 16.18 2.93 13.06
C TYR A 68 17.54 3.04 12.37
N SER A 69 18.54 3.61 13.06
CA SER A 69 19.89 3.78 12.52
C SER A 69 19.89 4.49 11.15
N ASN A 70 19.17 5.60 11.03
CA ASN A 70 18.99 6.40 9.80
C ASN A 70 18.37 5.62 8.63
N THR A 71 17.71 4.50 8.92
CA THR A 71 17.01 3.69 7.93
C THR A 71 15.53 3.72 8.22
N ILE A 72 14.77 4.25 7.28
CA ILE A 72 13.31 4.22 7.31
C ILE A 72 12.84 2.86 6.80
N PHE A 73 11.84 2.28 7.47
CA PHE A 73 11.19 1.03 7.06
C PHE A 73 9.70 1.06 7.40
N GLN A 74 8.93 0.29 6.64
CA GLN A 74 7.50 0.15 6.81
C GLN A 74 7.16 -1.26 7.32
N ILE A 75 6.11 -1.32 8.15
CA ILE A 75 5.43 -2.54 8.53
C ILE A 75 3.95 -2.35 8.22
N ASP A 76 3.42 -3.16 7.30
CA ASP A 76 2.04 -3.04 6.83
C ASP A 76 1.07 -3.33 7.99
N SER A 77 1.31 -4.42 8.73
CA SER A 77 0.58 -4.73 9.95
C SER A 77 1.45 -5.42 10.99
N LEU A 78 1.30 -5.01 12.25
CA LEU A 78 1.99 -5.52 13.42
C LEU A 78 0.97 -5.98 14.45
N LEU A 79 1.04 -7.24 14.86
CA LEU A 79 0.24 -7.80 15.95
C LEU A 79 1.15 -8.10 17.14
N ILE A 80 0.86 -7.51 18.28
CA ILE A 80 1.57 -7.73 19.54
C ILE A 80 0.66 -8.51 20.47
N THR A 81 1.17 -9.62 20.96
CA THR A 81 0.51 -10.49 21.94
C THR A 81 1.36 -10.57 23.21
N GLY A 82 0.87 -11.24 24.24
CA GLY A 82 1.61 -11.39 25.50
C GLY A 82 2.95 -12.12 25.36
N ASP A 83 3.12 -12.98 24.35
CA ASP A 83 4.29 -13.85 24.18
C ASP A 83 5.08 -13.60 22.89
N CYS A 84 4.49 -12.93 21.89
CA CYS A 84 5.11 -12.80 20.57
C CYS A 84 4.67 -11.52 19.85
N ILE A 85 5.56 -11.02 18.98
CA ILE A 85 5.27 -9.97 18.01
C ILE A 85 5.21 -10.63 16.62
N TYR A 86 4.18 -10.29 15.86
CA TYR A 86 3.93 -10.80 14.52
C TYR A 86 3.99 -9.65 13.53
N VAL A 87 4.82 -9.78 12.50
CA VAL A 87 5.00 -8.80 11.41
C VAL A 87 4.38 -9.37 10.15
N PHE A 88 3.51 -8.61 9.50
CA PHE A 88 2.87 -9.01 8.25
C PHE A 88 3.27 -8.06 7.12
N GLU A 89 3.74 -8.63 6.02
CA GLU A 89 3.90 -7.93 4.73
C GLU A 89 2.78 -8.42 3.81
N ILE A 90 1.97 -7.50 3.31
CA ILE A 90 0.70 -7.81 2.63
C ILE A 90 0.85 -7.50 1.15
N LYS A 91 0.70 -8.54 0.32
CA LYS A 91 0.72 -8.42 -1.15
C LYS A 91 -0.64 -8.73 -1.73
N ASN A 92 -1.18 -7.75 -2.46
CA ASN A 92 -2.38 -7.90 -3.27
C ASN A 92 -2.00 -8.03 -4.75
N TYR A 93 -1.25 -9.08 -5.06
CA TYR A 93 -0.79 -9.35 -6.43
C TYR A 93 -1.88 -10.06 -7.23
N GLU A 94 -1.96 -9.75 -8.53
CA GLU A 94 -2.84 -10.39 -9.49
C GLU A 94 -1.99 -11.06 -10.59
N GLY A 95 -2.42 -12.23 -11.04
CA GLY A 95 -1.72 -13.03 -12.06
C GLY A 95 -0.57 -13.87 -11.49
N ASP A 96 0.08 -14.64 -12.36
CA ASP A 96 1.10 -15.59 -11.91
C ASP A 96 2.49 -14.95 -11.77
N PHE A 97 3.23 -15.46 -10.79
CA PHE A 97 4.61 -15.09 -10.50
C PHE A 97 5.48 -16.34 -10.48
N TYR A 98 6.74 -16.17 -10.85
CA TYR A 98 7.74 -17.23 -10.73
C TYR A 98 9.03 -16.69 -10.13
N ILE A 99 9.77 -17.59 -9.50
CA ILE A 99 11.09 -17.29 -8.93
C ILE A 99 12.16 -17.83 -9.89
N ASN A 100 13.10 -16.97 -10.26
CA ASN A 100 14.24 -17.31 -11.11
C ASN A 100 15.52 -16.77 -10.49
N HIS A 101 16.38 -17.65 -9.97
CA HIS A 101 17.63 -17.27 -9.28
C HIS A 101 17.41 -16.15 -8.23
N ASP A 102 16.49 -16.37 -7.28
CA ASP A 102 16.09 -15.44 -6.20
C ASP A 102 15.38 -14.15 -6.64
N LYS A 103 15.13 -13.99 -7.94
CA LYS A 103 14.35 -12.88 -8.49
C LYS A 103 12.91 -13.28 -8.64
N TRP A 104 12.03 -12.42 -8.16
CA TRP A 104 10.60 -12.56 -8.36
C TRP A 104 10.25 -11.90 -9.70
N CYS A 105 9.58 -12.65 -10.56
CA CYS A 105 9.22 -12.21 -11.91
C CYS A 105 7.72 -12.38 -12.14
N THR A 106 7.14 -11.45 -12.88
CA THR A 106 5.80 -11.62 -13.47
C THR A 106 5.87 -12.58 -14.67
N THR A 107 4.74 -13.15 -15.07
CA THR A 107 4.64 -13.89 -16.36
C THR A 107 5.04 -13.08 -17.59
N SER A 108 4.93 -11.75 -17.52
CA SER A 108 5.44 -10.82 -18.53
C SER A 108 6.97 -10.63 -18.50
N LYS A 109 7.69 -11.39 -17.66
CA LYS A 109 9.15 -11.39 -17.46
C LYS A 109 9.71 -10.09 -16.86
N SER A 110 8.87 -9.28 -16.26
CA SER A 110 9.33 -8.11 -15.51
C SER A 110 9.75 -8.53 -14.11
N GLU A 111 10.97 -8.17 -13.72
CA GLU A 111 11.46 -8.37 -12.36
C GLU A 111 10.71 -7.43 -11.41
N ILE A 112 10.21 -7.98 -10.30
CA ILE A 112 9.61 -7.23 -9.21
C ILE A 112 10.51 -7.28 -7.98
N LYS A 113 10.36 -6.28 -7.12
CA LYS A 113 11.05 -6.26 -5.82
C LYS A 113 10.67 -7.52 -5.05
N ASN A 114 11.68 -8.26 -4.57
CA ASN A 114 11.47 -9.49 -3.82
C ASN A 114 10.76 -9.17 -2.48
N PRO A 115 9.51 -9.61 -2.29
CA PRO A 115 8.71 -9.29 -1.11
C PRO A 115 9.27 -9.97 0.15
N LEU A 116 9.92 -11.13 0.01
CA LEU A 116 10.54 -11.82 1.14
C LEU A 116 11.75 -11.05 1.68
N LEU A 117 12.59 -10.48 0.79
CA LEU A 117 13.70 -9.63 1.21
C LEU A 117 13.21 -8.34 1.88
N GLN A 118 12.08 -7.80 1.44
CA GLN A 118 11.45 -6.65 2.10
C GLN A 118 11.04 -7.00 3.54
N LEU A 119 10.31 -8.11 3.72
CA LEU A 119 9.88 -8.60 5.03
C LEU A 119 11.05 -8.86 5.96
N GLN A 120 12.09 -9.58 5.49
CA GLN A 120 13.29 -9.89 6.29
C GLN A 120 14.03 -8.63 6.73
N ARG A 121 14.10 -7.62 5.87
CA ARG A 121 14.72 -6.34 6.21
C ARG A 121 13.94 -5.61 7.31
N SER A 122 12.62 -5.50 7.17
CA SER A 122 11.76 -4.84 8.16
C SER A 122 11.80 -5.57 9.51
N GLU A 123 11.75 -6.91 9.50
CA GLU A 123 11.88 -7.72 10.71
C GLU A 123 13.23 -7.49 11.41
N SER A 124 14.33 -7.49 10.66
CA SER A 124 15.67 -7.27 11.23
C SER A 124 15.82 -5.88 11.84
N LEU A 125 15.23 -4.85 11.23
CA LEU A 125 15.26 -3.47 11.75
C LEU A 125 14.40 -3.34 13.01
N LEU A 126 13.18 -3.91 12.98
CA LEU A 126 12.31 -3.94 14.15
C LEU A 126 12.96 -4.66 15.33
N ARG A 127 13.58 -5.82 15.09
CA ARG A 127 14.27 -6.60 16.13
C ARG A 127 15.32 -5.76 16.84
N ARG A 128 16.16 -5.05 16.08
CA ARG A 128 17.21 -4.20 16.63
C ARG A 128 16.64 -2.99 17.38
N LEU A 129 15.62 -2.33 16.80
CA LEU A 129 14.92 -1.23 17.45
C LEU A 129 14.35 -1.65 18.82
N LEU A 130 13.66 -2.79 18.88
CA LEU A 130 13.06 -3.29 20.12
C LEU A 130 14.11 -3.65 21.17
N LEU A 131 15.21 -4.29 20.76
CA LEU A 131 16.33 -4.60 21.64
C LEU A 131 16.94 -3.34 22.27
N ASP A 132 17.15 -2.28 21.47
CA ASP A 132 17.69 -1.00 21.95
C ASP A 132 16.71 -0.27 22.89
N LEU A 133 15.41 -0.51 22.75
CA LEU A 133 14.37 -0.04 23.67
C LEU A 133 14.21 -0.90 24.93
N GLY A 134 14.98 -1.98 25.05
CA GLY A 134 14.95 -2.89 26.21
C GLY A 134 13.93 -4.03 26.12
N PHE A 135 13.32 -4.25 24.94
CA PHE A 135 12.38 -5.34 24.70
C PHE A 135 13.05 -6.52 23.98
N ASN A 136 12.92 -7.72 24.54
CA ASN A 136 13.42 -8.95 23.94
C ASN A 136 12.30 -9.97 23.71
N ALA A 137 11.31 -9.57 22.92
CA ALA A 137 10.20 -10.44 22.53
C ALA A 137 10.56 -11.26 21.27
N PRO A 138 10.08 -12.52 21.15
CA PRO A 138 10.10 -13.25 19.89
C PRO A 138 9.39 -12.46 18.79
N ILE A 139 9.95 -12.48 17.58
CA ILE A 139 9.34 -11.89 16.39
C ILE A 139 9.19 -12.98 15.35
N LYS A 140 7.97 -13.12 14.83
CA LYS A 140 7.64 -13.97 13.68
C LYS A 140 7.15 -13.08 12.54
N SER A 141 7.59 -13.38 11.32
CA SER A 141 7.27 -12.59 10.13
C SER A 141 6.56 -13.46 9.10
N TYR A 142 5.52 -12.91 8.46
CA TYR A 142 4.71 -13.60 7.47
C TYR A 142 4.50 -12.75 6.23
N LEU A 143 4.73 -13.34 5.07
CA LEU A 143 4.35 -12.77 3.79
C LEU A 143 2.96 -13.28 3.43
N ILE A 144 2.00 -12.37 3.30
CA ILE A 144 0.60 -12.67 3.06
C ILE A 144 0.23 -12.29 1.64
N PHE A 145 -0.29 -13.24 0.87
CA PHE A 145 -0.94 -12.98 -0.40
C PHE A 145 -2.45 -12.98 -0.17
N ILE A 146 -3.05 -11.79 -0.17
CA ILE A 146 -4.46 -11.61 0.24
C ILE A 146 -5.45 -11.86 -0.91
N ASN A 147 -4.98 -11.78 -2.15
CA ASN A 147 -5.79 -12.10 -3.32
C ASN A 147 -6.02 -13.62 -3.38
N PRO A 148 -7.28 -14.11 -3.36
CA PRO A 148 -7.58 -15.54 -3.47
C PRO A 148 -7.17 -16.17 -4.81
N GLU A 149 -6.99 -15.36 -5.85
CA GLU A 149 -6.58 -15.79 -7.19
C GLU A 149 -5.05 -15.83 -7.37
N PHE A 150 -4.29 -15.68 -6.28
CA PHE A 150 -2.83 -15.82 -6.26
C PHE A 150 -2.38 -17.27 -6.08
#